data_AF-A0A7W4EQ46-F1
#
_entry.id   AF-A0A7W4EQ46-F1
#
_cell.length_a   1.000
_cell.length_b   1.000
_cell.length_c   1.000
_cell.angle_alpha   90.00
_cell.angle_beta   90.00
_cell.angle_gamma   90.00
#
_symmetry.space_group_name_H-M   'P 1'
#
loop_
_entity.id
_entity.type
_entity.pdbx_description
1 polymer ?
#
loop_
_entity_poly.entity_id
_entity_poly.type
_entity_poly.pdbx_seq_one_letter_code
_entity_poly.pdbx_strand_id
1 'polypeptide(L)'
;MQTGIFLRYRSGSVIIEPNIKDKISELIPLLEKNNDNLVPFLQKHINYTTEPEYSVVNNSTWDAATFELYTQYERRGENQAGEYTKRAIIGLLKLLTRGDKDIRFDWSVVRRYLIDNIEYLAPMPDRGYISDGKEIMRDENGVYYYNDDKMGRVGVRGIKTLSEEMLAYYINETQCRYGKLYRILRYIALFDIAHEYTHNPTDFPDKLSCVLFDNNGKTNYLDWQWQMPTPFDFIPIQWYPRSPYSNPEWLGSDLVLNLPFPEVNAGKSITTTNPTNKDLENWREAFRGYKWQIEIPITQNILVGDEPEEYFDFFDRKVRWINGNYFMQSMLIVPASDDNGDDGIELARKFLSVMNLERDVGLSERLISRNSPRFLPWLRPIRMGDFQGFNRDYMLPFDYKNYSKKKWQALAFMREAASSNSIYYAFLNYFKVVELANTANDTSKAKRWINDNIKRVCNENDLEWYQKVVLDGGKTDPGFYLSKTERTAIAHAEYKYRGAKTHNPDNPADWRRTQEDIVVMRALARDILNTF
;
A
#
# COMPACT_ATOMS: atom_id res chain seq x y z
N MET A 1 16.46 10.82 -40.65
CA MET A 1 16.71 9.57 -39.90
C MET A 1 16.65 9.91 -38.43
N GLN A 2 15.92 9.12 -37.64
CA GLN A 2 15.62 9.43 -36.24
C GLN A 2 16.90 9.27 -35.41
N THR A 3 17.55 10.37 -35.02
CA THR A 3 18.84 10.37 -34.32
C THR A 3 18.68 10.23 -32.80
N GLY A 4 17.82 9.35 -32.32
CA GLY A 4 17.70 9.10 -30.89
C GLY A 4 16.62 8.10 -30.48
N ILE A 5 16.91 7.35 -29.42
CA ILE A 5 16.00 6.39 -28.75
C ILE A 5 15.15 7.05 -27.67
N PHE A 6 15.62 8.17 -27.13
CA PHE A 6 14.93 8.88 -26.07
C PHE A 6 13.96 9.88 -26.68
N LEU A 7 12.73 9.86 -26.19
CA LEU A 7 11.67 10.74 -26.64
C LEU A 7 11.09 11.50 -25.45
N ARG A 8 10.99 12.81 -25.54
CA ARG A 8 10.25 13.62 -24.59
C ARG A 8 8.95 14.10 -25.21
N TYR A 9 7.86 14.02 -24.44
CA TYR A 9 6.52 14.37 -24.89
C TYR A 9 5.85 15.40 -23.98
N ARG A 10 5.26 16.45 -24.58
CA ARG A 10 4.35 17.39 -23.90
C ARG A 10 3.39 18.12 -24.86
N SER A 11 3.93 18.77 -25.88
CA SER A 11 3.20 19.52 -26.93
C SER A 11 3.65 19.17 -28.35
N GLY A 12 4.66 18.31 -28.42
CA GLY A 12 5.29 17.76 -29.60
C GLY A 12 6.26 16.67 -29.17
N SER A 13 6.69 15.86 -30.12
CA SER A 13 7.68 14.80 -29.91
C SER A 13 9.07 15.36 -30.09
N VAL A 14 9.87 15.39 -29.02
CA VAL A 14 11.25 15.85 -29.06
C VAL A 14 12.19 14.68 -28.87
N ILE A 15 13.00 14.39 -29.88
CA ILE A 15 14.02 13.34 -29.82
C ILE A 15 15.22 13.90 -29.05
N ILE A 16 15.66 13.15 -28.05
CA ILE A 16 16.81 13.49 -27.20
C ILE A 16 18.00 12.65 -27.61
N GLU A 17 19.15 13.29 -27.73
CA GLU A 17 20.41 12.62 -28.05
C GLU A 17 20.83 11.68 -26.91
N PRO A 18 21.33 10.47 -27.22
CA PRO A 18 21.80 9.50 -26.23
C PRO A 18 23.19 9.87 -25.66
N ASN A 19 23.39 11.14 -25.30
CA ASN A 19 24.67 11.71 -24.85
C ASN A 19 24.75 11.92 -23.33
N ILE A 20 23.98 11.15 -22.55
CA ILE A 20 23.91 11.26 -21.08
C ILE A 20 25.29 11.21 -20.43
N LYS A 21 26.20 10.34 -20.90
CA LYS A 21 27.53 10.20 -20.33
C LYS A 21 28.34 11.50 -20.43
N ASP A 22 28.36 12.14 -21.60
CA ASP A 22 29.10 13.38 -21.82
C ASP A 22 28.51 14.51 -20.99
N LYS A 23 27.18 14.65 -21.00
CA LYS A 23 26.49 15.71 -20.26
C LYS A 23 26.66 15.61 -18.76
N ILE A 24 26.61 14.41 -18.21
CA ILE A 24 26.86 14.23 -16.77
C ILE A 24 28.34 14.42 -16.44
N SER A 25 29.26 14.06 -17.33
CA SER A 25 30.69 14.34 -17.15
C SER A 25 30.98 15.85 -17.04
N GLU A 26 30.32 16.66 -17.88
CA GLU A 26 30.38 18.13 -17.84
C GLU A 26 29.76 18.71 -16.56
N LEU A 27 28.72 18.07 -16.03
CA LEU A 27 27.97 18.52 -14.85
C LEU A 27 28.71 18.24 -13.53
N ILE A 28 29.44 17.12 -13.41
CA ILE A 28 30.09 16.67 -12.16
C ILE A 28 30.94 17.77 -11.49
N PRO A 29 31.88 18.46 -12.17
CA PRO A 29 32.68 19.51 -11.54
C PRO A 29 31.85 20.67 -10.97
N LEU A 30 30.70 20.96 -11.59
CA LEU A 30 29.78 21.99 -11.12
C LEU A 30 29.03 21.54 -9.86
N LEU A 31 28.65 20.27 -9.79
CA LEU A 31 28.04 19.68 -8.59
C LEU A 31 29.01 19.72 -7.41
N GLU A 32 30.27 19.33 -7.63
CA GLU A 32 31.29 19.36 -6.57
C GLU A 32 31.52 20.77 -6.03
N LYS A 33 31.58 21.77 -6.91
CA LYS A 33 31.74 23.18 -6.52
C LYS A 33 30.54 23.73 -5.74
N ASN A 34 29.33 23.20 -5.99
CA ASN A 34 28.08 23.67 -5.38
C ASN A 34 27.49 22.66 -4.39
N ASN A 35 28.30 21.79 -3.79
CA ASN A 35 27.83 20.69 -2.94
C ASN A 35 26.87 21.15 -1.81
N ASP A 36 27.14 22.31 -1.22
CA ASP A 36 26.32 22.87 -0.14
C ASP A 36 24.93 23.34 -0.61
N ASN A 37 24.76 23.64 -1.91
CA ASN A 37 23.53 24.19 -2.48
C ASN A 37 23.09 23.47 -3.78
N LEU A 38 23.29 22.15 -3.86
CA LEU A 38 23.08 21.36 -5.09
C LEU A 38 21.69 21.49 -5.71
N VAL A 39 20.62 21.37 -4.91
CA VAL A 39 19.25 21.42 -5.44
C VAL A 39 18.92 22.82 -5.98
N PRO A 40 19.10 23.92 -5.23
CA PRO A 40 18.94 25.27 -5.78
C PRO A 40 19.84 25.56 -6.98
N PHE A 41 21.06 25.01 -7.01
CA PHE A 41 21.98 25.13 -8.13
C PHE A 41 21.42 24.44 -9.38
N LEU A 42 21.07 23.16 -9.28
CA LEU A 42 20.51 22.36 -10.39
C LEU A 42 19.21 22.97 -10.91
N GLN A 43 18.33 23.44 -10.03
CA GLN A 43 17.08 24.09 -10.42
C GLN A 43 17.32 25.33 -11.28
N LYS A 44 18.37 26.12 -11.00
CA LYS A 44 18.78 27.28 -11.79
C LYS A 44 19.59 26.91 -13.03
N HIS A 45 20.25 25.76 -13.02
CA HIS A 45 21.08 25.27 -14.12
C HIS A 45 20.25 24.69 -15.26
N ILE A 46 19.07 24.13 -14.94
CA ILE A 46 18.12 23.63 -15.93
C ILE A 46 17.51 24.79 -16.69
N ASN A 47 17.71 24.80 -18.02
CA ASN A 47 17.09 25.78 -18.89
C ASN A 47 15.68 25.34 -19.26
N TYR A 48 14.75 26.30 -19.31
CA TYR A 48 13.37 26.10 -19.73
C TYR A 48 13.04 26.95 -20.96
N THR A 49 12.17 26.44 -21.82
CA THR A 49 11.62 27.20 -22.94
C THR A 49 10.74 28.34 -22.42
N THR A 50 10.81 29.51 -23.07
CA THR A 50 9.87 30.61 -22.84
C THR A 50 8.49 30.23 -23.37
N GLU A 51 7.43 30.82 -22.80
CA GLU A 51 6.00 30.59 -23.11
C GLU A 51 5.67 30.21 -24.58
N PRO A 52 4.62 29.39 -24.82
CA PRO A 52 3.51 29.08 -23.91
C PRO A 52 3.77 27.91 -22.93
N GLU A 53 4.92 27.25 -23.03
CA GLU A 53 5.15 25.99 -22.31
C GLU A 53 6.53 25.97 -21.66
N TYR A 54 6.56 26.10 -20.34
CA TYR A 54 7.77 25.95 -19.51
C TYR A 54 8.29 24.50 -19.53
N SER A 55 8.82 24.03 -20.66
CA SER A 55 9.40 22.68 -20.84
C SER A 55 10.91 22.75 -20.72
N VAL A 56 11.58 21.67 -20.29
CA VAL A 56 13.04 21.66 -20.21
C VAL A 56 13.64 21.79 -21.62
N VAL A 57 14.73 22.54 -21.80
CA VAL A 57 15.42 22.61 -23.12
C VAL A 57 16.19 21.30 -23.36
N ASN A 58 16.32 20.85 -24.61
CA ASN A 58 16.90 19.54 -24.95
C ASN A 58 18.26 19.28 -24.28
N ASN A 59 19.12 20.28 -24.25
CA ASN A 59 20.46 20.21 -23.65
C ASN A 59 20.46 20.10 -22.11
N SER A 60 19.35 20.42 -21.45
CA SER A 60 19.18 20.32 -19.98
C SER A 60 18.40 19.07 -19.55
N THR A 61 18.10 18.15 -20.48
CA THR A 61 17.32 16.93 -20.18
C THR A 61 18.00 16.06 -19.13
N TRP A 62 19.31 15.84 -19.27
CA TRP A 62 20.08 15.00 -18.35
C TRP A 62 20.36 15.70 -17.01
N ASP A 63 20.46 17.04 -17.01
CA ASP A 63 20.54 17.83 -15.78
C ASP A 63 19.24 17.70 -14.96
N ALA A 64 18.08 17.72 -15.63
CA ALA A 64 16.78 17.53 -15.00
C ALA A 64 16.58 16.08 -14.48
N ALA A 65 17.01 15.07 -15.23
CA ALA A 65 17.02 13.68 -14.74
C ALA A 65 17.93 13.53 -13.51
N THR A 66 19.07 14.24 -13.49
CA THR A 66 19.98 14.27 -12.35
C THR A 66 19.38 15.00 -11.15
N PHE A 67 18.68 16.10 -11.38
CA PHE A 67 17.92 16.83 -10.36
C PHE A 67 16.89 15.94 -9.66
N GLU A 68 16.18 15.08 -10.41
CA GLU A 68 15.24 14.10 -9.86
C GLU A 68 15.87 13.08 -8.89
N LEU A 69 17.18 12.83 -8.97
CA LEU A 69 17.89 12.01 -7.99
C LEU A 69 18.04 12.70 -6.64
N TYR A 70 18.06 14.03 -6.59
CA TYR A 70 18.23 14.78 -5.35
C TYR A 70 16.88 15.17 -4.73
N THR A 71 15.89 15.53 -5.54
CA THR A 71 14.58 15.97 -5.04
C THR A 71 13.82 14.89 -4.28
N GLN A 72 14.08 13.62 -4.54
CA GLN A 72 13.51 12.51 -3.77
C GLN A 72 13.92 12.48 -2.28
N TYR A 73 14.96 13.23 -1.90
CA TYR A 73 15.39 13.38 -0.51
C TYR A 73 14.81 14.63 0.17
N GLU A 74 14.14 15.51 -0.58
CA GLU A 74 13.53 16.72 -0.04
C GLU A 74 12.07 16.45 0.32
N ARG A 75 11.77 16.28 1.61
CA ARG A 75 10.38 16.21 2.08
C ARG A 75 9.76 17.61 2.03
N ARG A 76 8.44 17.69 1.84
CA ARG A 76 7.69 18.96 1.99
C ARG A 76 7.88 19.50 3.42
N GLY A 77 8.85 20.41 3.60
CA GLY A 77 9.06 21.16 4.83
C GLY A 77 10.28 20.78 5.69
N GLU A 78 11.11 19.79 5.33
CA GLU A 78 12.32 19.43 6.12
C GLU A 78 13.56 19.19 5.24
N ASN A 79 14.70 19.70 5.74
CA ASN A 79 16.11 19.68 5.33
C ASN A 79 16.51 19.09 3.96
N GLN A 80 17.36 19.85 3.26
CA GLN A 80 18.10 19.46 2.05
C GLN A 80 18.75 18.08 2.17
N ALA A 81 18.98 17.40 1.03
CA ALA A 81 19.74 16.15 0.98
C ALA A 81 21.04 16.25 1.82
N GLY A 82 21.27 15.27 2.69
CA GLY A 82 22.44 15.26 3.57
C GLY A 82 23.76 15.25 2.79
N GLU A 83 24.82 15.81 3.37
CA GLU A 83 26.12 15.93 2.71
C GLU A 83 26.65 14.57 2.22
N TYR A 84 26.51 13.51 3.02
CA TYR A 84 26.93 12.17 2.65
C TYR A 84 26.11 11.60 1.48
N THR A 85 24.79 11.82 1.44
CA THR A 85 23.94 11.44 0.30
C THR A 85 24.38 12.17 -0.97
N LYS A 86 24.66 13.48 -0.88
CA LYS A 86 25.13 14.28 -2.01
C LYS A 86 26.46 13.75 -2.57
N ARG A 87 27.44 13.51 -1.69
CA ARG A 87 28.73 12.89 -2.05
C ARG A 87 28.54 11.49 -2.64
N ALA A 88 27.65 10.69 -2.07
CA ALA A 88 27.35 9.34 -2.56
C ALA A 88 26.81 9.38 -4.00
N ILE A 89 25.86 10.27 -4.29
CA ILE A 89 25.33 10.45 -5.65
C ILE A 89 26.43 10.95 -6.60
N ILE A 90 27.22 11.97 -6.23
CA ILE A 90 28.31 12.46 -7.08
C ILE A 90 29.32 11.34 -7.40
N GLY A 91 29.70 10.52 -6.42
CA GLY A 91 30.61 9.40 -6.66
C GLY A 91 30.00 8.32 -7.56
N LEU A 92 28.69 8.06 -7.46
CA LEU A 92 27.97 7.21 -8.42
C LEU A 92 28.06 7.79 -9.84
N LEU A 93 27.78 9.08 -10.01
CA LEU A 93 27.87 9.75 -11.32
C LEU A 93 29.27 9.63 -11.92
N LYS A 94 30.33 9.77 -11.10
CA LYS A 94 31.72 9.56 -11.52
C LYS A 94 32.00 8.14 -12.00
N LEU A 95 31.40 7.13 -11.38
CA LEU A 95 31.55 5.74 -11.83
C LEU A 95 30.84 5.50 -13.17
N LEU A 96 29.63 6.03 -13.34
CA LEU A 96 28.86 5.91 -14.59
C LEU A 96 29.50 6.66 -15.76
N THR A 97 30.25 7.73 -15.47
CA THR A 97 30.93 8.56 -16.46
C THR A 97 32.40 8.22 -16.68
N ARG A 98 32.94 7.21 -15.99
CA ARG A 98 34.36 6.86 -16.09
C ARG A 98 34.75 6.40 -17.51
N GLY A 99 35.89 6.88 -18.00
CA GLY A 99 36.41 6.54 -19.33
C GLY A 99 35.77 7.37 -20.46
N ASP A 100 36.14 7.07 -21.69
CA ASP A 100 35.60 7.76 -22.88
C ASP A 100 34.13 7.38 -23.14
N LYS A 101 33.42 8.16 -23.95
CA LYS A 101 31.99 7.99 -24.28
C LYS A 101 31.60 6.59 -24.76
N ASP A 102 32.53 5.90 -25.42
CA ASP A 102 32.34 4.55 -25.97
C ASP A 102 32.58 3.44 -24.92
N ILE A 103 33.06 3.79 -23.72
CA ILE A 103 33.28 2.83 -22.64
C ILE A 103 32.02 2.70 -21.79
N ARG A 104 31.48 1.48 -21.72
CA ARG A 104 30.38 1.13 -20.82
C ARG A 104 30.82 1.16 -19.36
N PHE A 105 29.90 1.49 -18.44
CA PHE A 105 30.20 1.38 -17.01
C PHE A 105 30.34 -0.08 -16.58
N ASP A 106 31.15 -0.32 -15.54
CA ASP A 106 31.30 -1.64 -14.92
C ASP A 106 30.27 -1.82 -13.80
N TRP A 107 29.24 -2.64 -14.05
CA TRP A 107 28.20 -2.92 -13.07
C TRP A 107 28.72 -3.52 -11.76
N SER A 108 29.79 -4.33 -11.78
CA SER A 108 30.34 -4.92 -10.55
C SER A 108 30.92 -3.85 -9.63
N VAL A 109 31.55 -2.84 -10.21
CA VAL A 109 32.09 -1.67 -9.47
C VAL A 109 30.96 -0.78 -8.98
N VAL A 110 29.96 -0.50 -9.84
CA VAL A 110 28.79 0.31 -9.48
C VAL A 110 28.00 -0.36 -8.35
N ARG A 111 27.70 -1.65 -8.45
CA ARG A 111 26.99 -2.42 -7.43
C ARG A 111 27.70 -2.38 -6.09
N ARG A 112 29.02 -2.62 -6.07
CA ARG A 112 29.82 -2.53 -4.84
C ARG A 112 29.71 -1.14 -4.22
N TYR A 113 29.83 -0.10 -5.03
CA TYR A 113 29.69 1.27 -4.56
C TYR A 113 28.30 1.58 -3.99
N LEU A 114 27.23 1.09 -4.63
CA LEU A 114 25.86 1.22 -4.12
C LEU A 114 25.69 0.53 -2.76
N ILE A 115 26.25 -0.67 -2.60
CA ILE A 115 26.24 -1.43 -1.34
C ILE A 115 27.00 -0.65 -0.26
N ASP A 116 28.21 -0.18 -0.56
CA ASP A 116 29.07 0.53 0.41
C ASP A 116 28.48 1.87 0.87
N ASN A 117 27.53 2.44 0.11
CA ASN A 117 26.89 3.73 0.40
C ASN A 117 25.38 3.59 0.64
N ILE A 118 24.87 2.38 0.87
CA ILE A 118 23.44 2.11 0.84
C ILE A 118 22.67 2.86 1.93
N GLU A 119 23.27 3.08 3.10
CA GLU A 119 22.66 3.83 4.20
C GLU A 119 22.44 5.31 3.86
N TYR A 120 23.26 5.88 2.99
CA TYR A 120 23.11 7.27 2.54
C TYR A 120 22.13 7.41 1.37
N LEU A 121 22.07 6.40 0.51
CA LEU A 121 21.23 6.37 -0.70
C LEU A 121 19.80 5.92 -0.38
N ALA A 122 19.63 5.02 0.57
CA ALA A 122 18.35 4.56 1.08
C ALA A 122 18.45 4.34 2.59
N PRO A 123 18.40 5.43 3.38
CA PRO A 123 18.42 5.33 4.82
C PRO A 123 17.19 4.56 5.29
N MET A 124 17.43 3.41 5.92
CA MET A 124 16.40 2.63 6.56
C MET A 124 15.92 3.37 7.82
N PRO A 125 14.61 3.54 8.02
CA PRO A 125 14.11 4.12 9.26
C PRO A 125 14.37 3.18 10.44
N ASP A 126 14.69 3.74 11.62
CA ASP A 126 14.88 3.01 12.89
C ASP A 126 13.58 2.39 13.42
N ARG A 127 12.97 1.47 12.70
CA ARG A 127 11.69 0.86 13.06
C ARG A 127 11.63 -0.58 12.58
N GLY A 128 11.47 -1.51 13.51
CA GLY A 128 11.08 -2.90 13.20
C GLY A 128 11.96 -4.02 13.76
N TYR A 129 13.09 -3.71 14.42
CA TYR A 129 14.03 -4.71 14.94
C TYR A 129 14.50 -4.47 16.40
N ILE A 130 13.90 -3.49 17.08
CA ILE A 130 14.18 -3.15 18.48
C ILE A 130 12.89 -3.36 19.30
N SER A 131 13.00 -4.06 20.42
CA SER A 131 11.96 -4.16 21.45
C SER A 131 12.56 -3.73 22.78
N ASP A 132 11.93 -2.77 23.46
CA ASP A 132 12.37 -2.25 24.76
C ASP A 132 13.83 -1.77 24.79
N GLY A 133 14.29 -1.19 23.67
CA GLY A 133 15.68 -0.72 23.51
C GLY A 133 16.71 -1.83 23.24
N LYS A 134 16.29 -3.09 23.11
CA LYS A 134 17.15 -4.25 22.85
C LYS A 134 16.93 -4.77 21.43
N GLU A 135 18.02 -5.18 20.77
CA GLU A 135 17.99 -5.77 19.42
C GLU A 135 17.41 -7.19 19.45
N ILE A 136 16.56 -7.49 18.46
CA ILE A 136 15.96 -8.82 18.31
C ILE A 136 16.92 -9.80 17.62
N MET A 137 17.05 -10.98 18.23
CA MET A 137 17.75 -12.15 17.71
C MET A 137 16.76 -13.25 17.32
N ARG A 138 17.20 -14.18 16.47
CA ARG A 138 16.45 -15.38 16.07
C ARG A 138 17.29 -16.61 16.35
N ASP A 139 16.73 -17.61 17.02
CA ASP A 139 17.43 -18.86 17.29
C ASP A 139 17.30 -19.89 16.16
N GLU A 140 17.93 -21.04 16.34
CA GLU A 140 17.92 -22.16 15.39
C GLU A 140 16.54 -22.79 15.17
N ASN A 141 15.62 -22.64 16.12
CA ASN A 141 14.23 -23.11 16.00
C ASN A 141 13.32 -22.07 15.35
N GLY A 142 13.88 -20.90 14.97
CA GLY A 142 13.16 -19.82 14.34
C GLY A 142 12.41 -18.91 15.32
N VAL A 143 12.66 -19.02 16.62
CA VAL A 143 12.03 -18.21 17.67
C VAL A 143 12.78 -16.88 17.82
N TYR A 144 12.03 -15.77 17.78
CA TYR A 144 12.54 -14.42 17.97
C TYR A 144 12.61 -14.06 19.46
N TYR A 145 13.67 -13.36 19.88
CA TYR A 145 13.89 -13.00 21.28
C TYR A 145 14.85 -11.82 21.45
N TYR A 146 14.90 -11.23 22.65
CA TYR A 146 16.03 -10.42 23.10
C TYR A 146 16.49 -10.88 24.49
N ASN A 147 17.69 -10.46 24.89
CA ASN A 147 18.23 -10.75 26.22
C ASN A 147 18.04 -9.56 27.15
N ASP A 148 17.19 -9.74 28.16
CA ASP A 148 17.00 -8.79 29.26
C ASP A 148 17.92 -9.13 30.43
N ASP A 149 18.51 -8.10 31.04
CA ASP A 149 19.50 -8.30 32.11
C ASP A 149 18.87 -8.78 33.43
N LYS A 150 17.55 -8.65 33.58
CA LYS A 150 16.78 -9.06 34.77
C LYS A 150 15.89 -10.27 34.51
N MET A 151 15.25 -10.34 33.35
CA MET A 151 14.30 -11.39 32.99
C MET A 151 14.94 -12.54 32.18
N GLY A 152 16.19 -12.39 31.74
CA GLY A 152 16.85 -13.35 30.88
C GLY A 152 16.28 -13.30 29.45
N ARG A 153 16.08 -14.46 28.83
CA ARG A 153 15.63 -14.54 27.44
C ARG A 153 14.13 -14.23 27.34
N VAL A 154 13.79 -13.12 26.69
CA VAL A 154 12.39 -12.71 26.45
C VAL A 154 12.01 -13.01 25.01
N GLY A 155 11.02 -13.88 24.82
CA GLY A 155 10.49 -14.20 23.49
C GLY A 155 9.70 -13.02 22.91
N VAL A 156 9.86 -12.78 21.61
CA VAL A 156 9.19 -11.70 20.88
C VAL A 156 8.43 -12.29 19.70
N ARG A 157 7.22 -11.79 19.44
CA ARG A 157 6.42 -12.18 18.26
C ARG A 157 6.23 -10.96 17.35
N GLY A 158 6.34 -11.17 16.04
CA GLY A 158 6.05 -10.14 15.03
C GLY A 158 7.14 -9.10 14.75
N ILE A 159 8.29 -9.17 15.42
CA ILE A 159 9.44 -8.28 15.22
C ILE A 159 10.60 -9.10 14.66
N LYS A 160 11.22 -8.63 13.57
CA LYS A 160 12.32 -9.35 12.91
C LYS A 160 13.68 -8.94 13.44
N THR A 161 14.70 -9.72 13.10
CA THR A 161 16.10 -9.30 13.32
C THR A 161 16.44 -8.11 12.43
N LEU A 162 17.47 -7.34 12.80
CA LEU A 162 17.99 -6.23 11.99
C LEU A 162 18.26 -6.68 10.53
N SER A 163 18.90 -7.82 10.35
CA SER A 163 19.27 -8.35 9.03
C SER A 163 18.06 -8.70 8.16
N GLU A 164 17.02 -9.27 8.75
CA GLU A 164 15.77 -9.61 8.05
C GLU A 164 14.92 -8.36 7.74
N GLU A 165 14.96 -7.33 8.60
CA GLU A 165 14.36 -6.03 8.30
C GLU A 165 15.11 -5.31 7.17
N MET A 166 16.45 -5.28 7.21
CA MET A 166 17.26 -4.70 6.14
C MET A 166 16.98 -5.38 4.80
N LEU A 167 16.93 -6.72 4.76
CA LEU A 167 16.60 -7.46 3.54
C LEU A 167 15.23 -7.08 3.00
N ALA A 168 14.21 -7.06 3.87
CA ALA A 168 12.86 -6.69 3.48
C ALA A 168 12.78 -5.25 2.96
N TYR A 169 13.45 -4.32 3.66
CA TYR A 169 13.50 -2.91 3.32
C TYR A 169 14.13 -2.70 1.95
N TYR A 170 15.30 -3.29 1.69
CA TYR A 170 16.02 -3.10 0.43
C TYR A 170 15.40 -3.87 -0.76
N ILE A 171 14.75 -5.02 -0.52
CA ILE A 171 13.86 -5.62 -1.54
C ILE A 171 12.79 -4.62 -1.94
N ASN A 172 12.12 -4.00 -0.95
CA ASN A 172 11.05 -3.06 -1.24
C ASN A 172 11.56 -1.79 -1.94
N GLU A 173 12.69 -1.23 -1.50
CA GLU A 173 13.31 -0.03 -2.11
C GLU A 173 13.76 -0.25 -3.56
N THR A 174 14.08 -1.49 -3.95
CA THR A 174 14.51 -1.84 -5.32
C THR A 174 13.36 -2.30 -6.22
N GLN A 175 12.18 -2.59 -5.68
CA GLN A 175 11.01 -3.03 -6.45
C GLN A 175 9.91 -1.98 -6.58
N CYS A 176 9.78 -1.07 -5.61
CA CYS A 176 8.74 -0.06 -5.62
C CYS A 176 9.11 1.15 -6.49
N ARG A 177 8.18 1.63 -7.31
CA ARG A 177 8.39 2.80 -8.20
C ARG A 177 8.84 4.07 -7.49
N TYR A 178 8.42 4.24 -6.25
CA TYR A 178 8.78 5.39 -5.39
C TYR A 178 10.01 5.13 -4.52
N GLY A 179 10.61 3.93 -4.58
CA GLY A 179 11.83 3.59 -3.84
C GLY A 179 13.02 4.39 -4.34
N LYS A 180 13.87 4.85 -3.42
CA LYS A 180 15.04 5.68 -3.77
C LYS A 180 16.06 4.89 -4.57
N LEU A 181 16.31 3.64 -4.16
CA LEU A 181 17.18 2.73 -4.90
C LEU A 181 16.60 2.43 -6.28
N TYR A 182 15.31 2.15 -6.39
CA TYR A 182 14.69 1.91 -7.69
C TYR A 182 14.86 3.12 -8.64
N ARG A 183 14.66 4.35 -8.16
CA ARG A 183 14.90 5.57 -8.97
C ARG A 183 16.37 5.71 -9.39
N ILE A 184 17.32 5.39 -8.51
CA ILE A 184 18.76 5.33 -8.85
C ILE A 184 19.03 4.27 -9.93
N LEU A 185 18.48 3.06 -9.79
CA LEU A 185 18.66 1.98 -10.76
C LEU A 185 18.06 2.34 -12.13
N ARG A 186 16.94 3.06 -12.14
CA ARG A 186 16.32 3.59 -13.35
C ARG A 186 17.18 4.64 -14.04
N TYR A 187 17.88 5.46 -13.27
CA TYR A 187 18.85 6.41 -13.80
C TYR A 187 20.09 5.70 -14.38
N ILE A 188 20.62 4.68 -13.68
CA ILE A 188 21.73 3.84 -14.19
C ILE A 188 21.34 3.17 -15.52
N ALA A 189 20.12 2.64 -15.62
CA ALA A 189 19.63 2.02 -16.84
C ALA A 189 19.59 2.99 -18.04
N LEU A 190 19.37 4.30 -17.82
CA LEU A 190 19.42 5.30 -18.91
C LEU A 190 20.81 5.41 -19.52
N PHE A 191 21.89 5.29 -18.72
CA PHE A 191 23.26 5.25 -19.25
C PHE A 191 23.48 4.04 -20.14
N ASP A 192 22.96 2.89 -19.72
CA ASP A 192 23.12 1.66 -20.47
C ASP A 192 22.32 1.67 -21.77
N ILE A 193 21.07 2.15 -21.73
CA ILE A 193 20.23 2.32 -22.92
C ILE A 193 20.92 3.26 -23.93
N ALA A 194 21.49 4.37 -23.45
CA ALA A 194 22.21 5.32 -24.29
C ALA A 194 23.44 4.67 -24.96
N HIS A 195 24.21 3.91 -24.20
CA HIS A 195 25.37 3.17 -24.69
C HIS A 195 24.97 2.12 -25.73
N GLU A 196 24.02 1.25 -25.40
CA GLU A 196 23.53 0.17 -26.30
C GLU A 196 22.96 0.74 -27.59
N TYR A 197 22.17 1.81 -27.54
CA TYR A 197 21.64 2.42 -28.76
C TYR A 197 22.72 3.06 -29.63
N THR A 198 23.74 3.67 -29.02
CA THR A 198 24.84 4.29 -29.76
C THR A 198 25.71 3.25 -30.49
N HIS A 199 25.92 2.08 -29.87
CA HIS A 199 26.80 1.04 -30.42
C HIS A 199 26.06 0.02 -31.29
N ASN A 200 24.80 -0.29 -30.96
CA ASN A 200 23.99 -1.32 -31.62
C ASN A 200 22.57 -0.79 -31.95
N PRO A 201 22.42 0.31 -32.71
CA PRO A 201 21.10 0.91 -32.98
C PRO A 201 20.12 -0.04 -33.69
N THR A 202 20.64 -0.99 -34.49
CA THR A 202 19.84 -1.98 -35.22
C THR A 202 19.20 -3.03 -34.33
N ASP A 203 19.64 -3.17 -33.07
CA ASP A 203 19.00 -4.06 -32.10
C ASP A 203 17.70 -3.47 -31.53
N PHE A 204 17.43 -2.18 -31.80
CA PHE A 204 16.24 -1.46 -31.37
C PHE A 204 15.20 -1.42 -32.49
N PRO A 205 13.93 -1.76 -32.22
CA PRO A 205 12.87 -1.59 -33.21
C PRO A 205 12.65 -0.11 -33.58
N ASP A 206 12.55 0.20 -34.86
CA ASP A 206 12.39 1.58 -35.38
C ASP A 206 11.19 2.34 -34.80
N LYS A 207 10.14 1.61 -34.39
CA LYS A 207 8.90 2.18 -33.83
C LYS A 207 8.93 2.29 -32.31
N LEU A 208 10.06 2.03 -31.66
CA LEU A 208 10.16 2.04 -30.20
C LEU A 208 10.88 3.30 -29.72
N SER A 209 10.46 3.83 -28.58
CA SER A 209 11.17 4.91 -27.91
C SER A 209 11.16 4.73 -26.39
N CYS A 210 12.25 5.12 -25.74
CA CYS A 210 12.31 5.30 -24.29
C CYS A 210 11.78 6.69 -23.96
N VAL A 211 10.54 6.76 -23.47
CA VAL A 211 9.82 8.01 -23.27
C VAL A 211 10.13 8.61 -21.90
N LEU A 212 10.56 9.87 -21.88
CA LEU A 212 10.81 10.71 -20.72
C LEU A 212 9.64 11.68 -20.53
N PHE A 213 9.04 11.70 -19.34
CA PHE A 213 7.81 12.46 -19.08
C PHE A 213 8.08 13.88 -18.56
N ASP A 214 7.49 14.89 -19.22
CA ASP A 214 7.57 16.31 -18.86
C ASP A 214 6.14 16.87 -18.66
N ASN A 215 5.91 17.64 -17.58
CA ASN A 215 4.63 18.29 -17.33
C ASN A 215 4.78 19.63 -16.60
N ASN A 216 4.48 20.73 -17.29
CA ASN A 216 4.35 22.10 -16.74
C ASN A 216 5.45 22.50 -15.74
N GLY A 217 6.70 22.40 -16.17
CA GLY A 217 7.88 22.76 -15.37
C GLY A 217 8.27 21.72 -14.33
N LYS A 218 7.63 20.54 -14.34
CA LYS A 218 7.99 19.37 -13.53
C LYS A 218 8.37 18.21 -14.45
N THR A 219 9.43 17.49 -14.08
CA THR A 219 9.91 16.32 -14.81
C THR A 219 9.68 15.05 -14.00
N ASN A 220 9.39 13.96 -14.70
CA ASN A 220 9.36 12.59 -14.17
C ASN A 220 10.16 11.68 -15.12
N TYR A 221 11.37 12.09 -15.47
CA TYR A 221 12.26 11.37 -16.37
C TYR A 221 12.72 10.04 -15.78
N LEU A 222 12.81 9.94 -14.45
CA LEU A 222 13.08 8.67 -13.79
C LEU A 222 11.91 7.69 -13.86
N ASP A 223 10.71 8.09 -14.28
CA ASP A 223 9.55 7.20 -14.49
C ASP A 223 9.42 6.72 -15.94
N TRP A 224 10.51 6.82 -16.73
CA TRP A 224 10.55 6.52 -18.16
C TRP A 224 9.90 5.20 -18.59
N GLN A 225 9.37 5.11 -19.81
CA GLN A 225 8.74 3.87 -20.29
C GLN A 225 9.10 3.61 -21.74
N TRP A 226 9.23 2.33 -22.07
CA TRP A 226 9.23 1.91 -23.46
C TRP A 226 7.83 2.09 -24.02
N GLN A 227 7.72 2.92 -25.06
CA GLN A 227 6.46 3.14 -25.75
C GLN A 227 6.66 2.99 -27.25
N MET A 228 5.62 2.49 -27.91
CA MET A 228 5.51 2.51 -29.36
C MET A 228 4.65 3.71 -29.75
N PRO A 229 5.23 4.77 -30.35
CA PRO A 229 4.44 5.86 -30.90
C PRO A 229 3.57 5.35 -32.04
N THR A 230 2.27 5.60 -31.95
CA THR A 230 1.32 5.37 -33.03
C THR A 230 0.72 6.71 -33.47
N PRO A 231 0.05 6.79 -34.63
CA PRO A 231 -0.59 8.03 -35.07
C PRO A 231 -1.66 8.59 -34.11
N PHE A 232 -2.17 7.77 -33.18
CA PHE A 232 -3.29 8.12 -32.30
C PHE A 232 -2.97 8.04 -30.81
N ASP A 233 -1.94 7.27 -30.44
CA ASP A 233 -1.62 6.97 -29.04
C ASP A 233 -0.15 6.56 -28.88
N PHE A 234 0.34 6.59 -27.65
CA PHE A 234 1.62 6.02 -27.27
C PHE A 234 1.38 4.79 -26.40
N ILE A 235 1.57 3.61 -26.99
CA ILE A 235 1.24 2.36 -26.33
C ILE A 235 2.46 1.93 -25.49
N PRO A 236 2.34 1.79 -24.15
CA PRO A 236 3.40 1.22 -23.34
C PRO A 236 3.67 -0.22 -23.76
N ILE A 237 4.94 -0.57 -23.95
CA ILE A 237 5.38 -1.91 -24.36
C ILE A 237 6.34 -2.46 -23.30
N GLN A 238 6.16 -3.74 -22.93
CA GLN A 238 7.12 -4.46 -22.11
C GLN A 238 8.25 -5.02 -22.99
N TRP A 239 9.16 -4.15 -23.42
CA TRP A 239 10.35 -4.49 -24.19
C TRP A 239 11.60 -4.04 -23.43
N TYR A 240 12.73 -4.72 -23.62
CA TYR A 240 14.01 -4.34 -23.04
C TYR A 240 15.14 -4.60 -24.06
N PRO A 241 16.22 -3.80 -24.04
CA PRO A 241 17.44 -4.12 -24.77
C PRO A 241 18.00 -5.49 -24.35
N ARG A 242 18.87 -6.07 -25.18
CA ARG A 242 19.55 -7.35 -24.87
C ARG A 242 20.38 -7.28 -23.59
N SER A 243 20.90 -6.10 -23.31
CA SER A 243 21.62 -5.82 -22.08
C SER A 243 20.72 -5.97 -20.84
N PRO A 244 21.16 -6.73 -19.82
CA PRO A 244 20.48 -6.76 -18.53
C PRO A 244 20.62 -5.44 -17.75
N TYR A 245 21.64 -4.62 -18.01
CA TYR A 245 21.86 -3.36 -17.28
C TYR A 245 20.92 -2.23 -17.75
N SER A 246 20.18 -2.44 -18.84
CA SER A 246 19.09 -1.57 -19.27
C SER A 246 17.77 -1.88 -18.54
N ASN A 247 17.75 -2.90 -17.68
CA ASN A 247 16.58 -3.36 -16.94
C ASN A 247 16.73 -3.05 -15.42
N PRO A 248 16.01 -2.04 -14.90
CA PRO A 248 16.03 -1.69 -13.48
C PRO A 248 15.62 -2.83 -12.53
N GLU A 249 14.69 -3.69 -12.94
CA GLU A 249 14.25 -4.83 -12.12
C GLU A 249 15.35 -5.90 -12.00
N TRP A 250 16.10 -6.14 -13.08
CA TRP A 250 17.27 -7.01 -13.05
C TRP A 250 18.37 -6.43 -12.16
N LEU A 251 18.69 -5.14 -12.33
CA LEU A 251 19.68 -4.44 -11.51
C LEU A 251 19.31 -4.50 -10.02
N GLY A 252 18.03 -4.32 -9.69
CA GLY A 252 17.53 -4.39 -8.31
C GLY A 252 17.65 -5.79 -7.72
N SER A 253 17.30 -6.81 -8.49
CA SER A 253 17.44 -8.21 -8.07
C SER A 253 18.90 -8.56 -7.80
N ASP A 254 19.80 -8.21 -8.72
CA ASP A 254 21.23 -8.47 -8.57
C ASP A 254 21.85 -7.68 -7.41
N LEU A 255 21.44 -6.43 -7.18
CA LEU A 255 21.87 -5.64 -6.03
C LEU A 255 21.48 -6.33 -4.71
N VAL A 256 20.21 -6.72 -4.56
CA VAL A 256 19.71 -7.35 -3.33
C VAL A 256 20.39 -8.69 -3.07
N LEU A 257 20.59 -9.52 -4.10
CA LEU A 257 21.24 -10.83 -3.96
C LEU A 257 22.71 -10.74 -3.54
N ASN A 258 23.34 -9.58 -3.70
CA ASN A 258 24.74 -9.34 -3.33
C ASN A 258 24.88 -8.46 -2.07
N LEU A 259 23.78 -8.08 -1.41
CA LEU A 259 23.87 -7.33 -0.16
C LEU A 259 24.55 -8.18 0.93
N PRO A 260 25.42 -7.58 1.75
CA PRO A 260 26.13 -8.27 2.82
C PRO A 260 25.15 -8.47 3.99
N PHE A 261 24.16 -9.33 3.81
CA PHE A 261 23.41 -9.82 4.96
C PHE A 261 24.36 -10.70 5.76
N PRO A 262 24.47 -10.52 7.09
CA PRO A 262 25.19 -11.48 7.91
C PRO A 262 24.65 -12.86 7.58
N GLU A 263 25.53 -13.85 7.41
CA GLU A 263 25.19 -15.19 6.95
C GLU A 263 24.10 -15.80 7.86
N VAL A 264 22.83 -15.52 7.59
CA VAL A 264 21.77 -16.05 8.45
C VAL A 264 21.67 -17.56 8.22
N ASN A 265 22.10 -18.09 7.06
CA ASN A 265 22.04 -19.51 6.73
C ASN A 265 23.00 -19.93 5.58
N ALA A 266 24.23 -19.40 5.49
CA ALA A 266 25.18 -19.90 4.48
C ALA A 266 25.49 -21.39 4.76
N GLY A 267 24.99 -22.29 3.92
CA GLY A 267 25.20 -23.74 4.05
C GLY A 267 24.17 -24.51 4.89
N LYS A 268 23.20 -23.86 5.52
CA LYS A 268 22.04 -24.57 6.08
C LYS A 268 21.03 -24.81 4.95
N SER A 269 20.61 -26.06 4.75
CA SER A 269 19.47 -26.36 3.86
C SER A 269 18.35 -25.41 4.22
N ILE A 270 17.68 -24.80 3.24
CA ILE A 270 16.43 -24.07 3.48
C ILE A 270 15.59 -24.97 4.36
N THR A 271 15.44 -24.63 5.65
CA THR A 271 14.57 -25.36 6.54
C THR A 271 13.20 -25.02 6.02
N THR A 272 12.68 -25.84 5.10
CA THR A 272 11.26 -25.90 4.88
C THR A 272 10.70 -26.18 6.26
N THR A 273 10.05 -25.19 6.87
CA THR A 273 9.17 -25.42 7.99
C THR A 273 8.07 -26.31 7.45
N ASN A 274 8.36 -27.61 7.40
CA ASN A 274 7.38 -28.61 7.13
C ASN A 274 6.36 -28.45 8.25
N PRO A 275 5.07 -28.27 7.90
CA PRO A 275 4.05 -28.10 8.91
C PRO A 275 4.13 -29.24 9.92
N THR A 276 3.94 -28.92 11.19
CA THR A 276 3.99 -29.95 12.22
C THR A 276 2.88 -30.98 11.96
N ASN A 277 3.02 -32.20 12.49
CA ASN A 277 1.95 -33.19 12.38
C ASN A 277 0.61 -32.66 12.90
N LYS A 278 0.65 -31.80 13.93
CA LYS A 278 -0.52 -31.13 14.50
C LYS A 278 -1.17 -30.14 13.52
N ASP A 279 -0.38 -29.34 12.80
CA ASP A 279 -0.91 -28.39 11.80
C ASP A 279 -1.56 -29.13 10.63
N LEU A 280 -0.93 -30.22 10.19
CA LEU A 280 -1.49 -31.09 9.15
C LEU A 280 -2.76 -31.81 9.62
N GLU A 281 -2.83 -32.21 10.88
CA GLU A 281 -4.03 -32.81 11.47
C GLU A 281 -5.17 -31.80 11.57
N ASN A 282 -4.91 -30.59 12.08
CA ASN A 282 -5.90 -29.51 12.13
C ASN A 282 -6.42 -29.14 10.74
N TRP A 283 -5.54 -29.02 9.75
CA TRP A 283 -5.92 -28.77 8.36
C TRP A 283 -6.75 -29.93 7.79
N ARG A 284 -6.33 -31.18 8.02
CA ARG A 284 -7.11 -32.35 7.58
C ARG A 284 -8.48 -32.36 8.23
N GLU A 285 -8.58 -32.07 9.52
CA GLU A 285 -9.85 -32.01 10.23
C GLU A 285 -10.77 -30.92 9.67
N ALA A 286 -10.21 -29.74 9.36
CA ALA A 286 -10.97 -28.61 8.83
C ALA A 286 -11.47 -28.81 7.39
N PHE A 287 -10.67 -29.44 6.53
CA PHE A 287 -10.95 -29.48 5.09
C PHE A 287 -11.28 -30.89 4.55
N ARG A 288 -11.21 -31.95 5.37
CA ARG A 288 -11.60 -33.30 4.94
C ARG A 288 -13.08 -33.35 4.56
N GLY A 289 -13.36 -33.87 3.37
CA GLY A 289 -14.73 -34.04 2.87
C GLY A 289 -15.29 -32.82 2.15
N TYR A 290 -14.58 -31.69 2.14
CA TYR A 290 -14.96 -30.49 1.41
C TYR A 290 -14.34 -30.47 0.01
N LYS A 291 -15.09 -29.96 -0.96
CA LYS A 291 -14.66 -29.88 -2.36
C LYS A 291 -13.68 -28.73 -2.60
N TRP A 292 -13.84 -27.65 -1.84
CA TRP A 292 -13.11 -26.41 -2.03
C TRP A 292 -12.61 -25.83 -0.71
N GLN A 293 -11.54 -25.04 -0.81
CA GLN A 293 -11.16 -24.06 0.19
C GLN A 293 -11.27 -22.67 -0.41
N ILE A 294 -11.86 -21.76 0.36
CA ILE A 294 -11.97 -20.34 0.00
C ILE A 294 -10.90 -19.60 0.78
N GLU A 295 -9.99 -18.94 0.09
CA GLU A 295 -8.91 -18.14 0.67
C GLU A 295 -9.24 -16.65 0.50
N ILE A 296 -9.31 -15.92 1.61
CA ILE A 296 -9.73 -14.53 1.67
C ILE A 296 -8.68 -13.73 2.42
N PRO A 297 -7.77 -13.02 1.71
CA PRO A 297 -6.91 -12.03 2.35
C PRO A 297 -7.76 -10.89 2.89
N ILE A 298 -7.52 -10.57 4.16
CA ILE A 298 -8.19 -9.47 4.86
C ILE A 298 -7.35 -8.21 4.65
N THR A 299 -8.00 -7.12 4.25
CA THR A 299 -7.29 -5.87 3.96
C THR A 299 -6.60 -5.27 5.18
N GLN A 300 -7.11 -5.57 6.37
CA GLN A 300 -6.60 -5.08 7.65
C GLN A 300 -5.70 -6.12 8.30
N ASN A 301 -4.61 -5.64 8.88
CA ASN A 301 -3.61 -6.47 9.52
C ASN A 301 -4.08 -6.87 10.91
N ILE A 302 -4.56 -8.10 11.04
CA ILE A 302 -5.17 -8.61 12.26
C ILE A 302 -4.41 -9.81 12.77
N LEU A 303 -4.06 -9.76 14.05
CA LEU A 303 -3.45 -10.86 14.77
C LEU A 303 -4.49 -11.48 15.69
N VAL A 304 -4.70 -12.78 15.58
CA VAL A 304 -5.60 -13.56 16.41
C VAL A 304 -4.78 -14.52 17.24
N GLY A 305 -4.82 -14.36 18.56
CA GLY A 305 -3.95 -15.13 19.45
C GLY A 305 -2.47 -14.89 19.17
N ASP A 306 -1.63 -15.78 19.70
CA ASP A 306 -0.18 -15.63 19.56
C ASP A 306 0.41 -16.51 18.44
N GLU A 307 -0.29 -17.57 18.04
CA GLU A 307 0.21 -18.56 17.07
C GLU A 307 0.23 -18.03 15.62
N PRO A 308 1.10 -18.54 14.73
CA PRO A 308 1.13 -18.09 13.32
C PRO A 308 -0.17 -18.35 12.56
N GLU A 309 -0.90 -19.38 12.98
CA GLU A 309 -2.23 -19.70 12.50
C GLU A 309 -3.09 -20.25 13.62
N GLU A 310 -4.39 -20.03 13.51
CA GLU A 310 -5.38 -20.46 14.47
C GLU A 310 -6.56 -21.12 13.78
N TYR A 311 -7.18 -22.10 14.45
CA TYR A 311 -8.38 -22.77 13.97
C TYR A 311 -9.55 -22.51 14.91
N PHE A 312 -10.72 -22.27 14.32
CA PHE A 312 -11.94 -21.94 15.05
C PHE A 312 -13.08 -22.84 14.60
N ASP A 313 -13.78 -23.42 15.55
CA ASP A 313 -15.08 -24.04 15.28
C ASP A 313 -16.14 -22.93 15.17
N PHE A 314 -16.68 -22.75 13.96
CA PHE A 314 -17.68 -21.75 13.65
C PHE A 314 -18.86 -22.39 12.91
N PHE A 315 -20.01 -22.42 13.59
CA PHE A 315 -21.15 -23.26 13.22
C PHE A 315 -20.78 -24.75 13.14
N ASP A 316 -20.96 -25.36 11.97
CA ASP A 316 -20.69 -26.76 11.63
C ASP A 316 -19.32 -26.96 10.95
N ARG A 317 -18.49 -25.92 10.88
CA ARG A 317 -17.23 -25.90 10.13
C ARG A 317 -16.08 -25.43 11.01
N LYS A 318 -14.89 -25.95 10.72
CA LYS A 318 -13.65 -25.44 11.29
C LYS A 318 -13.00 -24.50 10.28
N VAL A 319 -12.81 -23.24 10.65
CA VAL A 319 -12.18 -22.21 9.83
C VAL A 319 -10.74 -22.00 10.27
N ARG A 320 -9.85 -21.66 9.33
CA ARG A 320 -8.43 -21.41 9.59
C ARG A 320 -8.14 -19.93 9.39
N TRP A 321 -7.53 -19.31 10.38
CA TRP A 321 -7.00 -17.97 10.32
C TRP A 321 -5.48 -18.04 10.25
N ILE A 322 -4.87 -17.46 9.23
CA ILE A 322 -3.42 -17.28 9.17
C ILE A 322 -3.14 -15.83 9.54
N ASN A 323 -2.36 -15.65 10.61
CA ASN A 323 -1.98 -14.33 11.05
C ASN A 323 -1.10 -13.65 10.01
N GLY A 324 -1.36 -12.35 9.81
CA GLY A 324 -0.50 -11.53 8.98
C GLY A 324 0.88 -11.47 9.60
N ASN A 325 1.90 -11.44 8.76
CA ASN A 325 3.25 -11.13 9.21
C ASN A 325 3.77 -9.94 8.40
N TYR A 326 5.02 -9.57 8.62
CA TYR A 326 5.59 -8.41 7.96
C TYR A 326 5.52 -8.47 6.41
N PHE A 327 5.52 -9.67 5.83
CA PHE A 327 5.53 -9.90 4.39
C PHE A 327 4.14 -10.22 3.83
N MET A 328 3.22 -10.73 4.65
CA MET A 328 1.95 -11.30 4.21
C MET A 328 0.77 -10.70 4.97
N GLN A 329 -0.30 -10.33 4.25
CA GLN A 329 -1.57 -9.96 4.87
C GLN A 329 -2.20 -11.14 5.61
N SER A 330 -3.00 -10.84 6.65
CA SER A 330 -3.81 -11.84 7.35
C SER A 330 -4.79 -12.52 6.38
N MET A 331 -5.07 -13.79 6.60
CA MET A 331 -5.92 -14.58 5.71
C MET A 331 -6.92 -15.44 6.47
N LEU A 332 -8.17 -15.35 6.07
CA LEU A 332 -9.21 -16.29 6.47
C LEU A 332 -9.34 -17.36 5.39
N ILE A 333 -9.27 -18.62 5.79
CA ILE A 333 -9.47 -19.79 4.93
C ILE A 333 -10.62 -20.61 5.47
N VAL A 334 -11.63 -20.85 4.63
CA VAL A 334 -12.84 -21.58 5.02
C VAL A 334 -13.12 -22.75 4.07
N PRO A 335 -13.59 -23.90 4.59
CA PRO A 335 -14.01 -25.01 3.77
C PRO A 335 -15.35 -24.72 3.07
N ALA A 336 -15.51 -25.22 1.85
CA ALA A 336 -16.71 -25.06 1.03
C ALA A 336 -17.07 -26.33 0.25
N SER A 337 -18.36 -26.59 0.11
CA SER A 337 -18.91 -27.76 -0.60
C SER A 337 -19.57 -27.37 -1.92
N ASP A 338 -20.16 -26.18 -2.00
CA ASP A 338 -20.89 -25.76 -3.20
C ASP A 338 -19.93 -25.56 -4.36
N ASP A 339 -20.39 -25.86 -5.58
CA ASP A 339 -19.58 -25.72 -6.78
C ASP A 339 -19.06 -24.30 -6.99
N ASN A 340 -19.82 -23.30 -6.54
CA ASN A 340 -19.43 -21.90 -6.58
C ASN A 340 -18.58 -21.46 -5.39
N GLY A 341 -18.61 -22.21 -4.29
CA GLY A 341 -17.98 -21.84 -3.01
C GLY A 341 -18.79 -20.85 -2.18
N ASP A 342 -20.03 -20.57 -2.57
CA ASP A 342 -20.89 -19.55 -1.96
C ASP A 342 -21.19 -19.85 -0.50
N ASP A 343 -21.36 -21.13 -0.14
CA ASP A 343 -21.53 -21.59 1.24
C ASP A 343 -20.32 -21.22 2.12
N GLY A 344 -19.10 -21.37 1.59
CA GLY A 344 -17.88 -20.93 2.27
C GLY A 344 -17.80 -19.41 2.39
N ILE A 345 -18.09 -18.68 1.31
CA ILE A 345 -18.05 -17.21 1.30
C ILE A 345 -19.06 -16.65 2.31
N GLU A 346 -20.28 -17.20 2.36
CA GLU A 346 -21.31 -16.81 3.34
C GLU A 346 -20.82 -17.06 4.78
N LEU A 347 -20.22 -18.23 5.04
CA LEU A 347 -19.67 -18.57 6.35
C LEU A 347 -18.55 -17.59 6.75
N ALA A 348 -17.60 -17.33 5.86
CA ALA A 348 -16.51 -16.39 6.10
C ALA A 348 -17.04 -14.98 6.40
N ARG A 349 -18.03 -14.52 5.64
CA ARG A 349 -18.69 -13.24 5.88
C ARG A 349 -19.34 -13.18 7.26
N LYS A 350 -20.08 -14.23 7.66
CA LYS A 350 -20.65 -14.30 9.00
C LYS A 350 -19.56 -14.26 10.08
N PHE A 351 -18.48 -14.99 9.89
CA PHE A 351 -17.33 -15.01 10.82
C PHE A 351 -16.75 -13.60 10.99
N LEU A 352 -16.42 -12.91 9.89
CA LEU A 352 -15.92 -11.53 9.93
C LEU A 352 -16.94 -10.55 10.53
N SER A 353 -18.23 -10.72 10.26
CA SER A 353 -19.27 -9.87 10.86
C SER A 353 -19.36 -10.01 12.38
N VAL A 354 -19.12 -11.22 12.91
CA VAL A 354 -19.04 -11.43 14.37
C VAL A 354 -17.79 -10.78 14.93
N MET A 355 -16.64 -10.97 14.29
CA MET A 355 -15.39 -10.35 14.74
C MET A 355 -15.48 -8.82 14.82
N ASN A 356 -16.20 -8.20 13.88
CA ASN A 356 -16.40 -6.76 13.87
C ASN A 356 -17.32 -6.24 15.01
N LEU A 357 -18.09 -7.12 15.67
CA LEU A 357 -19.00 -6.69 16.74
C LEU A 357 -18.23 -6.09 17.92
N GLU A 358 -17.15 -6.75 18.32
CA GLU A 358 -16.37 -6.37 19.51
C GLU A 358 -15.46 -5.18 19.25
N ARG A 359 -14.87 -5.12 18.05
CA ARG A 359 -14.04 -3.99 17.61
C ARG A 359 -14.40 -3.63 16.19
N ASP A 360 -14.85 -2.40 16.02
CA ASP A 360 -15.26 -1.78 14.75
C ASP A 360 -14.08 -1.55 13.81
N VAL A 361 -13.48 -2.65 13.39
CA VAL A 361 -12.32 -2.72 12.51
C VAL A 361 -12.86 -3.02 11.13
N GLY A 362 -12.40 -2.29 10.12
CA GLY A 362 -12.67 -2.67 8.74
C GLY A 362 -12.22 -4.13 8.58
N LEU A 363 -13.10 -5.03 8.16
CA LEU A 363 -12.79 -6.42 7.87
C LEU A 363 -13.21 -6.66 6.43
N SER A 364 -12.50 -6.00 5.51
CA SER A 364 -12.81 -6.09 4.09
C SER A 364 -12.08 -7.25 3.43
N GLU A 365 -12.81 -7.90 2.53
CA GLU A 365 -12.28 -8.92 1.63
C GLU A 365 -11.52 -8.21 0.50
N ARG A 366 -10.24 -8.52 0.28
CA ARG A 366 -9.48 -7.94 -0.85
C ARG A 366 -9.74 -8.69 -2.16
N LEU A 367 -9.60 -10.01 -2.09
CA LEU A 367 -9.73 -10.95 -3.18
C LEU A 367 -10.29 -12.25 -2.60
N ILE A 368 -11.18 -12.90 -3.33
CA ILE A 368 -11.66 -14.24 -2.96
C ILE A 368 -11.07 -15.21 -3.97
N SER A 369 -10.35 -16.23 -3.51
CA SER A 369 -9.94 -17.33 -4.38
C SER A 369 -10.54 -18.64 -3.91
N ARG A 370 -11.09 -19.39 -4.87
CA ARG A 370 -11.63 -20.73 -4.67
C ARG A 370 -10.65 -21.74 -5.25
N ASN A 371 -10.22 -22.69 -4.43
CA ASN A 371 -9.22 -23.66 -4.83
C ASN A 371 -9.54 -25.03 -4.28
N SER A 372 -8.98 -26.09 -4.88
CA SER A 372 -8.98 -27.40 -4.26
C SER A 372 -8.24 -27.33 -2.90
N PRO A 373 -8.68 -28.07 -1.87
CA PRO A 373 -8.04 -28.06 -0.56
C PRO A 373 -6.55 -28.33 -0.65
N ARG A 374 -5.74 -27.44 -0.06
CA ARG A 374 -4.29 -27.59 0.06
C ARG A 374 -3.80 -26.91 1.33
N PHE A 375 -2.71 -27.43 1.87
CA PHE A 375 -2.17 -26.93 3.12
C PHE A 375 -1.60 -25.50 3.00
N LEU A 376 -0.85 -25.19 1.93
CA LEU A 376 -0.31 -23.84 1.72
C LEU A 376 -1.31 -22.99 0.90
N PRO A 377 -1.63 -21.75 1.32
CA PRO A 377 -2.45 -20.86 0.51
C PRO A 377 -1.72 -20.45 -0.77
N TRP A 378 -2.49 -20.16 -1.82
CA TRP A 378 -1.98 -19.65 -3.09
C TRP A 378 -1.78 -18.16 -3.09
N LEU A 379 -2.68 -17.45 -2.43
CA LEU A 379 -2.53 -16.02 -2.25
C LEU A 379 -1.46 -15.75 -1.18
N ARG A 380 -0.48 -14.91 -1.52
CA ARG A 380 0.49 -14.34 -0.57
C ARG A 380 0.66 -12.84 -0.83
N PRO A 381 -0.42 -12.04 -0.68
CA PRO A 381 -0.34 -10.62 -0.99
C PRO A 381 0.64 -9.92 -0.05
N ILE A 382 1.53 -9.11 -0.63
CA ILE A 382 2.54 -8.31 0.06
C ILE A 382 1.86 -7.16 0.82
N ARG A 383 2.39 -6.84 2.01
CA ARG A 383 1.80 -6.00 3.08
C ARG A 383 1.78 -4.47 2.82
N MET A 384 0.86 -3.76 3.50
CA MET A 384 0.95 -2.33 3.92
C MET A 384 0.90 -2.25 5.48
N GLY A 385 1.61 -1.33 6.14
CA GLY A 385 1.98 -1.36 7.59
C GLY A 385 0.89 -1.32 8.69
N ASP A 386 1.32 -1.53 9.96
CA ASP A 386 0.64 -1.60 11.29
C ASP A 386 -0.36 -2.75 11.58
N PHE A 387 -0.41 -3.32 12.81
CA PHE A 387 -1.29 -4.45 13.22
C PHE A 387 -2.30 -4.06 14.31
N GLN A 388 -3.49 -4.66 14.29
CA GLN A 388 -4.46 -4.65 15.40
C GLN A 388 -4.61 -6.07 15.97
N GLY A 389 -4.39 -6.24 17.28
CA GLY A 389 -4.47 -7.52 17.97
C GLY A 389 -5.86 -7.82 18.51
N PHE A 390 -6.31 -9.07 18.34
CA PHE A 390 -7.52 -9.63 18.92
C PHE A 390 -7.15 -10.82 19.81
N ASN A 391 -7.72 -10.85 21.02
CA ASN A 391 -7.59 -12.00 21.88
C ASN A 391 -8.53 -13.11 21.39
N ARG A 392 -7.99 -14.32 21.21
CA ARG A 392 -8.69 -15.51 20.74
C ARG A 392 -9.99 -15.79 21.51
N ASP A 393 -9.93 -15.70 22.84
CA ASP A 393 -11.02 -16.11 23.73
C ASP A 393 -12.18 -15.10 23.74
N TYR A 394 -11.91 -13.88 23.29
CA TYR A 394 -12.90 -12.79 23.19
C TYR A 394 -13.25 -12.43 21.75
N MET A 395 -12.80 -13.23 20.78
CA MET A 395 -13.02 -12.93 19.36
C MET A 395 -14.45 -13.25 18.90
N LEU A 396 -15.12 -14.20 19.57
CA LEU A 396 -16.49 -14.62 19.28
C LEU A 396 -17.37 -14.40 20.53
N PRO A 397 -18.46 -13.63 20.45
CA PRO A 397 -19.44 -13.50 21.51
C PRO A 397 -20.06 -14.86 21.83
N PHE A 398 -20.19 -15.20 23.12
CA PHE A 398 -20.63 -16.54 23.54
C PHE A 398 -21.99 -16.98 22.95
N ASP A 399 -22.85 -16.03 22.58
CA ASP A 399 -24.23 -16.26 22.17
C ASP A 399 -24.48 -16.14 20.65
N TYR A 400 -23.44 -15.98 19.82
CA TYR A 400 -23.59 -15.70 18.37
C TYR A 400 -24.48 -16.73 17.64
N LYS A 401 -24.49 -17.98 18.11
CA LYS A 401 -25.29 -19.08 17.53
C LYS A 401 -26.81 -18.83 17.64
N ASN A 402 -27.24 -18.00 18.59
CA ASN A 402 -28.65 -17.69 18.85
C ASN A 402 -29.13 -16.43 18.11
N TYR A 403 -28.29 -15.79 17.29
CA TYR A 403 -28.64 -14.55 16.61
C TYR A 403 -29.75 -14.75 15.57
N SER A 404 -30.75 -13.87 15.62
CA SER A 404 -31.84 -13.85 14.65
C SER A 404 -31.32 -13.52 13.25
N LYS A 405 -32.05 -13.91 12.19
CA LYS A 405 -31.69 -13.54 10.80
C LYS A 405 -31.54 -12.03 10.62
N LYS A 406 -32.35 -11.25 11.34
CA LYS A 406 -32.27 -9.78 11.33
C LYS A 406 -30.99 -9.29 12.01
N LYS A 407 -30.59 -9.87 13.15
CA LYS A 407 -29.33 -9.54 13.82
C LYS A 407 -28.12 -9.83 12.92
N TRP A 408 -28.12 -10.97 12.24
CA TRP A 408 -27.08 -11.29 11.25
C TRP A 408 -26.99 -10.28 10.11
N GLN A 409 -28.14 -9.85 9.59
CA GLN A 409 -28.18 -8.84 8.54
C GLN A 409 -27.72 -7.46 9.05
N ALA A 410 -28.06 -7.09 10.30
CA ALA A 410 -27.55 -5.87 10.94
C ALA A 410 -26.03 -5.91 11.09
N LEU A 411 -25.47 -7.03 11.55
CA LEU A 411 -24.01 -7.22 11.66
C LEU A 411 -23.30 -7.13 10.30
N ALA A 412 -23.91 -7.66 9.24
CA ALA A 412 -23.38 -7.50 7.88
C ALA A 412 -23.32 -6.03 7.47
N PHE A 413 -24.38 -5.24 7.71
CA PHE A 413 -24.35 -3.80 7.42
C PHE A 413 -23.32 -3.05 8.27
N MET A 414 -23.16 -3.41 9.55
CA MET A 414 -22.10 -2.86 10.41
C MET A 414 -20.72 -3.11 9.83
N ARG A 415 -20.42 -4.36 9.42
CA ARG A 415 -19.14 -4.71 8.77
C ARG A 415 -18.90 -3.95 7.48
N GLU A 416 -19.90 -3.90 6.59
CA GLU A 416 -19.81 -3.14 5.33
C GLU A 416 -19.56 -1.65 5.60
N ALA A 417 -20.19 -1.08 6.62
CA ALA A 417 -19.98 0.31 6.99
C ALA A 417 -18.56 0.57 7.52
N ALA A 418 -18.06 -0.27 8.41
CA ALA A 418 -16.70 -0.18 8.98
C ALA A 418 -15.60 -0.38 7.94
N SER A 419 -15.88 -1.21 6.93
CA SER A 419 -14.93 -1.63 5.89
C SER A 419 -14.93 -0.74 4.65
N SER A 420 -15.87 0.21 4.57
CA SER A 420 -16.10 1.03 3.39
C SER A 420 -15.08 2.18 3.27
N ASN A 421 -14.45 2.29 2.11
CA ASN A 421 -13.62 3.46 1.74
C ASN A 421 -14.46 4.70 1.37
N SER A 422 -15.79 4.59 1.33
CA SER A 422 -16.72 5.68 1.05
C SER A 422 -17.50 6.03 2.32
N ILE A 423 -17.34 7.27 2.81
CA ILE A 423 -18.10 7.79 3.96
C ILE A 423 -19.61 7.79 3.68
N TYR A 424 -20.01 7.97 2.42
CA TYR A 424 -21.39 7.96 1.97
C TYR A 424 -22.00 6.57 2.10
N TYR A 425 -21.31 5.55 1.60
CA TYR A 425 -21.77 4.17 1.69
C TYR A 425 -21.78 3.68 3.14
N ALA A 426 -20.78 4.08 3.93
CA ALA A 426 -20.72 3.78 5.35
C ALA A 426 -21.90 4.40 6.12
N PHE A 427 -22.22 5.68 5.88
CA PHE A 427 -23.39 6.34 6.46
C PHE A 427 -24.68 5.59 6.13
N LEU A 428 -24.89 5.23 4.86
CA LEU A 428 -26.09 4.51 4.42
C LEU A 428 -26.23 3.15 5.12
N ASN A 429 -25.13 2.41 5.29
CA ASN A 429 -25.15 1.11 5.96
C ASN A 429 -25.45 1.24 7.47
N TYR A 430 -24.85 2.21 8.18
CA TYR A 430 -25.20 2.46 9.59
C TYR A 430 -26.66 2.88 9.75
N PHE A 431 -27.16 3.75 8.88
CA PHE A 431 -28.59 4.11 8.88
C PHE A 431 -29.48 2.89 8.63
N LYS A 432 -29.03 1.95 7.78
CA LYS A 432 -29.77 0.73 7.47
C LYS A 432 -29.96 -0.20 8.67
N VAL A 433 -28.98 -0.25 9.57
CA VAL A 433 -29.09 -0.98 10.85
C VAL A 433 -30.26 -0.42 11.68
N VAL A 434 -30.35 0.90 11.80
CA VAL A 434 -31.45 1.56 12.52
C VAL A 434 -32.81 1.34 11.85
N GLU A 435 -32.88 1.38 10.50
CA GLU A 435 -34.09 1.03 9.77
C GLU A 435 -34.52 -0.43 10.00
N LEU A 436 -33.55 -1.36 10.06
CA LEU A 436 -33.82 -2.80 10.16
C LEU A 436 -34.40 -3.20 11.52
N ALA A 437 -33.95 -2.56 12.60
CA ALA A 437 -34.48 -2.77 13.95
C ALA A 437 -35.93 -2.30 14.09
N ASN A 438 -36.29 -1.22 13.38
CA ASN A 438 -37.62 -0.63 13.41
C ASN A 438 -38.54 -1.35 12.40
N THR A 439 -39.42 -2.22 12.92
CA THR A 439 -40.28 -3.10 12.11
C THR A 439 -40.97 -2.40 10.91
N ALA A 440 -40.78 -3.01 9.73
CA ALA A 440 -41.36 -2.69 8.42
C ALA A 440 -40.63 -1.67 7.50
N ASN A 441 -39.30 -1.52 7.60
CA ASN A 441 -38.54 -0.58 6.73
C ASN A 441 -39.11 0.86 6.80
N ASP A 442 -39.80 1.18 7.89
CA ASP A 442 -40.51 2.44 8.06
C ASP A 442 -39.53 3.50 8.55
N THR A 443 -38.99 4.27 7.61
CA THR A 443 -38.08 5.38 7.90
C THR A 443 -38.70 6.37 8.89
N SER A 444 -40.04 6.44 9.04
CA SER A 444 -40.71 7.29 10.04
C SER A 444 -40.49 6.80 11.47
N LYS A 445 -40.50 5.48 11.69
CA LYS A 445 -40.16 4.88 12.99
C LYS A 445 -38.68 5.04 13.30
N ALA A 446 -37.80 4.85 12.31
CA ALA A 446 -36.37 5.10 12.47
C ALA A 446 -36.10 6.56 12.89
N LYS A 447 -36.73 7.54 12.24
CA LYS A 447 -36.63 8.96 12.62
C LYS A 447 -37.07 9.21 14.06
N ARG A 448 -38.22 8.65 14.46
CA ARG A 448 -38.75 8.78 15.83
C ARG A 448 -37.78 8.19 16.85
N TRP A 449 -37.31 6.97 16.60
CA TRP A 449 -36.34 6.31 17.48
C TRP A 449 -35.04 7.13 17.61
N ILE A 450 -34.54 7.70 16.51
CA ILE A 450 -33.37 8.59 16.54
C ILE A 450 -33.66 9.80 17.44
N ASN A 451 -34.79 10.48 17.25
CA ASN A 451 -35.14 11.63 18.08
C ASN A 451 -35.21 11.30 19.58
N ASP A 452 -35.74 10.12 19.91
CA ASP A 452 -35.91 9.67 21.28
C ASP A 452 -34.58 9.28 21.95
N ASN A 453 -33.56 8.86 21.17
CA ASN A 453 -32.33 8.28 21.70
C ASN A 453 -31.06 9.11 21.47
N ILE A 454 -31.04 10.01 20.48
CA ILE A 454 -29.80 10.67 20.02
C ILE A 454 -29.10 11.48 21.10
N LYS A 455 -29.85 12.13 22.00
CA LYS A 455 -29.27 12.86 23.13
C LYS A 455 -28.52 11.92 24.07
N ARG A 456 -29.14 10.79 24.44
CA ARG A 456 -28.55 9.78 25.31
C ARG A 456 -27.31 9.18 24.67
N VAL A 457 -27.43 8.73 23.42
CA VAL A 457 -26.33 8.07 22.69
C VAL A 457 -25.14 9.01 22.50
N CYS A 458 -25.35 10.29 22.15
CA CYS A 458 -24.26 11.25 22.06
C CYS A 458 -23.57 11.47 23.42
N ASN A 459 -24.33 11.58 24.50
CA ASN A 459 -23.75 11.78 25.84
C ASN A 459 -22.97 10.55 26.34
N GLU A 460 -23.49 9.34 26.13
CA GLU A 460 -22.82 8.10 26.56
C GLU A 460 -21.54 7.78 25.78
N ASN A 461 -21.36 8.40 24.61
CA ASN A 461 -20.20 8.22 23.74
C ASN A 461 -19.33 9.49 23.61
N ASP A 462 -19.54 10.49 24.48
CA ASP A 462 -18.81 11.76 24.49
C ASP A 462 -18.77 12.48 23.11
N LEU A 463 -19.89 12.47 22.38
CA LEU A 463 -20.01 13.06 21.05
C LEU A 463 -20.58 14.49 21.11
N GLU A 464 -19.79 15.47 20.66
CA GLU A 464 -20.21 16.88 20.57
C GLU A 464 -21.32 17.15 19.53
N TRP A 465 -21.67 16.14 18.72
CA TRP A 465 -22.62 16.27 17.61
C TRP A 465 -23.97 16.85 18.04
N TYR A 466 -24.51 16.39 19.19
CA TYR A 466 -25.81 16.88 19.67
C TYR A 466 -25.74 18.36 20.05
N GLN A 467 -24.67 18.79 20.74
CA GLN A 467 -24.47 20.20 21.08
C GLN A 467 -24.38 21.04 19.81
N LYS A 468 -23.50 20.66 18.87
CA LYS A 468 -23.23 21.42 17.64
C LYS A 468 -24.44 21.52 16.71
N VAL A 469 -25.15 20.41 16.47
CA VAL A 469 -26.21 20.34 15.45
C VAL A 469 -27.58 20.70 16.01
N VAL A 470 -27.91 20.23 17.21
CA VAL A 470 -29.25 20.40 17.80
C VAL A 470 -29.34 21.69 18.60
N LEU A 471 -28.43 21.90 19.55
CA LEU A 471 -28.49 23.03 20.48
C LEU A 471 -28.00 24.32 19.79
N ASP A 472 -26.80 24.29 19.19
CA ASP A 472 -26.20 25.47 18.56
C ASP A 472 -26.72 25.67 17.14
N GLY A 473 -26.87 24.58 16.38
CA GLY A 473 -27.35 24.57 14.99
C GLY A 473 -28.88 24.67 14.83
N GLY A 474 -29.64 24.63 15.94
CA GLY A 474 -31.08 24.82 15.97
C GLY A 474 -31.91 23.74 15.26
N LYS A 475 -31.37 22.53 15.07
CA LYS A 475 -32.11 21.42 14.43
C LYS A 475 -33.06 20.76 15.43
N THR A 476 -34.36 21.04 15.29
CA THR A 476 -35.40 20.54 16.21
C THR A 476 -35.85 19.10 15.93
N ASP A 477 -35.52 18.53 14.76
CA ASP A 477 -35.82 17.14 14.38
C ASP A 477 -34.56 16.45 13.81
N PRO A 478 -33.67 15.94 14.69
CA PRO A 478 -32.43 15.28 14.28
C PRO A 478 -32.63 14.04 13.40
N GLY A 479 -33.69 13.27 13.65
CA GLY A 479 -34.06 12.09 12.88
C GLY A 479 -34.47 12.47 11.46
N PHE A 480 -35.28 13.51 11.30
CA PHE A 480 -35.59 14.07 9.98
C PHE A 480 -34.35 14.60 9.28
N TYR A 481 -33.48 15.33 9.99
CA TYR A 481 -32.20 15.81 9.48
C TYR A 481 -31.37 14.65 8.90
N LEU A 482 -30.95 13.68 9.71
CA LEU A 482 -30.13 12.54 9.26
C LEU A 482 -30.79 11.73 8.14
N SER A 483 -32.12 11.60 8.15
CA SER A 483 -32.85 10.87 7.11
C SER A 483 -32.94 11.62 5.78
N LYS A 484 -33.20 12.93 5.79
CA LYS A 484 -33.46 13.71 4.58
C LYS A 484 -32.22 14.40 4.03
N THR A 485 -31.41 15.03 4.88
CA THR A 485 -30.22 15.79 4.44
C THR A 485 -29.01 14.90 4.19
N GLU A 486 -28.96 13.71 4.80
CA GLU A 486 -27.91 12.72 4.56
C GLU A 486 -28.46 11.50 3.81
N ARG A 487 -29.18 10.57 4.46
CA ARG A 487 -29.57 9.29 3.85
C ARG A 487 -30.23 9.42 2.48
N THR A 488 -31.21 10.32 2.34
CA THR A 488 -31.94 10.52 1.07
C THR A 488 -31.13 11.29 0.04
N ALA A 489 -30.36 12.28 0.48
CA ALA A 489 -29.53 13.12 -0.38
C ALA A 489 -28.31 12.36 -0.95
N ILE A 490 -27.71 11.48 -0.15
CA ILE A 490 -26.62 10.57 -0.53
C ILE A 490 -27.12 9.50 -1.50
N ALA A 491 -28.30 8.91 -1.22
CA ALA A 491 -28.88 7.87 -2.08
C ALA A 491 -29.43 8.40 -3.42
N HIS A 492 -29.43 9.71 -3.63
CA HIS A 492 -29.99 10.36 -4.82
C HIS A 492 -31.43 9.94 -5.15
N ALA A 493 -32.22 9.58 -4.13
CA ALA A 493 -33.52 8.94 -4.34
C ALA A 493 -34.67 9.92 -4.63
N GLU A 494 -34.54 11.20 -4.26
CA GLU A 494 -35.63 12.19 -4.36
C GLU A 494 -35.21 13.50 -5.06
N TYR A 495 -35.08 13.46 -6.39
CA TYR A 495 -34.74 14.64 -7.22
C TYR A 495 -35.84 15.72 -7.31
N LYS A 496 -37.10 15.38 -7.03
CA LYS A 496 -38.27 16.25 -7.29
C LYS A 496 -38.84 16.95 -6.07
N TYR A 497 -38.22 16.81 -4.90
CA TYR A 497 -38.69 17.47 -3.68
C TYR A 497 -38.20 18.92 -3.64
N ARG A 498 -39.11 19.90 -3.44
CA ARG A 498 -38.75 21.32 -3.32
C ARG A 498 -37.77 21.51 -2.16
N GLY A 499 -36.51 21.82 -2.47
CA GLY A 499 -35.44 22.03 -1.49
C GLY A 499 -34.57 20.81 -1.19
N ALA A 500 -34.78 19.66 -1.84
CA ALA A 500 -33.81 18.56 -1.78
C ALA A 500 -32.54 18.96 -2.53
N LYS A 501 -31.47 19.27 -1.78
CA LYS A 501 -30.11 19.23 -2.31
C LYS A 501 -29.69 17.77 -2.31
N THR A 502 -29.57 17.17 -3.48
CA THR A 502 -28.73 15.97 -3.61
C THR A 502 -27.32 16.33 -3.19
N HIS A 503 -26.61 15.38 -2.58
CA HIS A 503 -25.18 15.56 -2.36
C HIS A 503 -24.51 15.81 -3.70
N ASN A 504 -23.67 16.85 -3.79
CA ASN A 504 -22.81 17.03 -4.95
C ASN A 504 -21.46 16.37 -4.63
N PRO A 505 -21.06 15.29 -5.34
CA PRO A 505 -19.78 14.63 -5.10
C PRO A 505 -18.56 15.56 -5.22
N ASP A 506 -18.68 16.64 -6.00
CA ASP A 506 -17.63 17.65 -6.18
C ASP A 506 -17.68 18.76 -5.11
N ASN A 507 -18.66 18.76 -4.20
CA ASN A 507 -18.78 19.75 -3.14
C ASN A 507 -18.10 19.27 -1.84
N PRO A 508 -16.95 19.84 -1.46
CA PRO A 508 -16.23 19.40 -0.26
C PRO A 508 -16.96 19.72 1.05
N ALA A 509 -17.92 20.66 1.05
CA ALA A 509 -18.72 20.95 2.25
C ALA A 509 -19.73 19.86 2.56
N ASP A 510 -20.24 19.20 1.52
CA ASP A 510 -21.14 18.06 1.63
C ASP A 510 -20.38 16.84 2.16
N TRP A 511 -19.17 16.59 1.65
CA TRP A 511 -18.28 15.55 2.20
C TRP A 511 -17.94 15.77 3.68
N ARG A 512 -17.52 16.98 4.09
CA ARG A 512 -17.21 17.29 5.49
C ARG A 512 -18.41 17.11 6.41
N ARG A 513 -19.61 17.48 5.96
CA ARG A 513 -20.84 17.30 6.74
C ARG A 513 -21.12 15.80 6.99
N THR A 514 -21.06 14.99 5.94
CA THR A 514 -21.23 13.53 6.10
C THR A 514 -20.14 12.92 6.98
N GLN A 515 -18.91 13.42 6.92
CA GLN A 515 -17.82 12.97 7.79
C GLN A 515 -18.09 13.25 9.28
N GLU A 516 -18.78 14.34 9.60
CA GLU A 516 -19.20 14.63 10.98
C GLU A 516 -20.43 13.79 11.38
N ASP A 517 -21.43 13.70 10.49
CA ASP A 517 -22.70 13.01 10.75
C ASP A 517 -22.56 11.48 10.85
N ILE A 518 -21.56 10.89 10.18
CA ILE A 518 -21.33 9.45 10.26
C ILE A 518 -20.93 8.98 11.67
N VAL A 519 -20.28 9.85 12.48
CA VAL A 519 -19.84 9.50 13.83
C VAL A 519 -21.05 9.21 14.74
N VAL A 520 -22.06 10.07 14.71
CA VAL A 520 -23.30 9.84 15.47
C VAL A 520 -24.11 8.67 14.90
N MET A 521 -24.13 8.53 13.56
CA MET A 521 -24.88 7.44 12.92
C MET A 521 -24.31 6.06 13.29
N ARG A 522 -22.98 5.96 13.39
CA ARG A 522 -22.27 4.77 13.88
C ARG A 522 -22.66 4.44 15.33
N ALA A 523 -22.66 5.44 16.22
CA ALA A 523 -23.00 5.23 17.63
C ALA A 523 -24.47 4.77 17.79
N LEU A 524 -25.40 5.40 17.07
CA LEU A 524 -26.81 5.01 17.03
C LEU A 524 -27.00 3.58 16.51
N ALA A 525 -26.26 3.19 15.46
CA ALA A 525 -26.31 1.83 14.91
C ALA A 525 -25.79 0.77 15.89
N ARG A 526 -24.75 1.08 16.67
CA ARG A 526 -24.27 0.19 17.74
C ARG A 526 -25.27 0.07 18.90
N ASP A 527 -25.85 1.18 19.33
CA ASP A 527 -26.82 1.20 20.43
C ASP A 527 -28.04 0.33 20.14
N ILE A 528 -28.62 0.47 18.93
CA ILE A 528 -29.81 -0.30 18.54
C ILE A 528 -29.49 -1.77 18.24
N LEU A 529 -28.22 -2.12 17.98
CA LEU A 529 -27.83 -3.50 17.68
C LEU A 529 -28.16 -4.46 18.84
N ASN A 530 -28.17 -3.94 20.06
CA ASN A 530 -28.52 -4.69 21.27
C ASN A 530 -30.01 -5.03 21.38
N THR A 531 -30.87 -4.47 20.53
CA THR A 531 -32.33 -4.70 20.56
C THR A 531 -32.82 -5.81 19.63
N PHE A 532 -31.91 -6.50 18.92
CA PHE A 532 -32.22 -7.47 17.85
C PHE A 532 -32.41 -8.92 18.30
#